data_AF-A0AAV1I5M4-F1
#
_entry.id   AF-A0AAV1I5M4-F1
#
_cell.length_a   1.000
_cell.length_b   1.000
_cell.length_c   1.000
_cell.angle_alpha   90.00
_cell.angle_beta   90.00
_cell.angle_gamma   90.00
#
_symmetry.space_group_name_H-M   'P 1'
#
loop_
_entity.id
_entity.type
_entity.pdbx_description
1 polymer ?
#
loop_
_entity_poly.entity_id
_entity_poly.type
_entity_poly.pdbx_seq_one_letter_code
_entity_poly.pdbx_strand_id
1 'polypeptide(L)'
;MTLLEPAGLLSKEDVAHHVASFMLQDLRRFQMFDSSATRPYTVSAMACWKRASDVGYITLNKDKKVCINSSKVMPFLLSSSEKFEQILDAEDAQDGVTIERVLSEMEEAESAEIVQQMLSQLYSKHRQQPVRVQ
;
A
#
# COMPACT_ATOMS: atom_id res chain seq x y z
N MET A 1 -10.43 -7.83 6.96
CA MET A 1 -11.25 -6.71 7.51
C MET A 1 -12.65 -6.67 6.89
N THR A 2 -12.81 -7.07 5.63
CA THR A 2 -14.11 -7.27 4.97
C THR A 2 -15.05 -8.24 5.68
N LEU A 3 -14.57 -9.12 6.57
CA LEU A 3 -15.42 -10.03 7.34
C LEU A 3 -16.01 -9.40 8.62
N LEU A 4 -15.37 -8.37 9.18
CA LEU A 4 -15.77 -7.80 10.47
C LEU A 4 -16.87 -6.75 10.34
N GLU A 5 -16.87 -5.97 9.24
CA GLU A 5 -17.89 -4.94 9.01
C GLU A 5 -19.26 -5.52 8.65
N PRO A 6 -19.40 -6.47 7.69
CA PRO A 6 -20.68 -7.12 7.40
C PRO A 6 -21.21 -7.96 8.57
N ALA A 7 -20.33 -8.46 9.44
CA ALA A 7 -20.71 -9.15 10.68
C ALA A 7 -21.13 -8.19 11.81
N GLY A 8 -21.05 -6.87 11.59
CA GLY A 8 -21.40 -5.85 12.58
C GLY A 8 -20.42 -5.76 13.76
N LEU A 9 -19.22 -6.34 13.63
CA LEU A 9 -18.19 -6.35 14.68
C LEU A 9 -17.30 -5.11 14.66
N LEU A 10 -17.27 -4.38 13.54
CA LEU A 10 -16.63 -3.08 13.41
C LEU A 10 -17.52 -2.13 12.62
N SER A 11 -17.55 -0.85 13.01
CA SER A 11 -18.18 0.16 12.19
C SER A 11 -17.35 0.44 10.94
N LYS A 12 -17.99 0.94 9.87
CA LYS A 12 -17.28 1.39 8.67
C LYS A 12 -16.28 2.52 8.97
N GLU A 13 -16.56 3.36 9.96
CA GLU A 13 -15.67 4.42 10.41
C GLU A 13 -14.40 3.85 11.05
N ASP A 14 -14.54 2.87 11.95
CA ASP A 14 -13.39 2.19 12.57
C ASP A 14 -12.53 1.48 11.52
N VAL A 15 -13.16 0.82 10.55
CA VAL A 15 -12.44 0.19 9.43
C VAL A 15 -11.66 1.24 8.64
N ALA A 16 -12.28 2.37 8.27
CA ALA A 16 -11.60 3.45 7.57
C ALA A 16 -10.41 4.00 8.38
N HIS A 17 -10.58 4.21 9.69
CA HIS A 17 -9.53 4.68 10.57
C HIS A 17 -8.35 3.70 10.64
N HIS A 18 -8.62 2.41 10.86
CA HIS A 18 -7.57 1.39 10.95
C HIS A 18 -6.83 1.20 9.64
N VAL A 19 -7.54 1.21 8.50
CA VAL A 19 -6.92 1.10 7.18
C VAL A 19 -6.06 2.33 6.88
N ALA A 20 -6.51 3.53 7.21
CA ALA A 20 -5.70 4.74 7.09
C ALA A 20 -4.42 4.64 7.94
N SER A 21 -4.53 4.20 9.19
CA SER A 21 -3.39 4.01 10.08
C SER A 21 -2.38 2.99 9.51
N PHE A 22 -2.86 1.85 9.00
CA PHE A 22 -2.04 0.85 8.33
C PHE A 22 -1.24 1.45 7.16
N MET A 23 -1.92 2.20 6.27
CA MET A 23 -1.27 2.82 5.11
C MET A 23 -0.20 3.85 5.50
N LEU A 24 -0.41 4.61 6.58
CA LEU A 24 0.57 5.58 7.06
C LEU A 24 1.83 4.90 7.62
N GLN A 25 1.73 3.69 8.17
CA GLN A 25 2.89 2.93 8.63
C GLN A 25 3.79 2.48 7.46
N ASP A 26 3.23 2.30 6.26
CA ASP A 26 4.00 1.96 5.06
C ASP A 26 4.91 3.10 4.59
N LEU A 27 4.67 4.35 5.00
CA LEU A 27 5.50 5.50 4.62
C LEU A 27 6.98 5.30 5.00
N ARG A 28 7.27 4.56 6.07
CA ARG A 28 8.65 4.21 6.46
C ARG A 28 9.36 3.36 5.40
N ARG A 29 8.64 2.62 4.56
CA ARG A 29 9.20 1.79 3.49
C ARG A 29 9.70 2.63 2.33
N PHE A 30 9.02 3.73 2.01
CA PHE A 30 9.47 4.71 1.03
C PHE A 30 10.76 5.42 1.48
N GLN A 31 10.95 5.63 2.79
CA GLN A 31 12.21 6.13 3.32
C GLN A 31 13.38 5.14 3.14
N MET A 32 13.07 3.85 3.13
CA MET A 32 14.03 2.75 2.99
C MET A 32 14.09 2.19 1.56
N PHE A 33 13.75 3.01 0.56
CA PHE A 33 13.57 2.57 -0.83
C PHE A 33 14.80 1.83 -1.40
N ASP A 34 16.00 2.38 -1.23
CA ASP A 34 17.25 1.75 -1.72
C ASP A 34 17.77 0.60 -0.82
N SER A 35 17.05 0.21 0.24
CA SER A 35 17.49 -0.87 1.12
C SER A 35 17.14 -2.24 0.54
N SER A 36 18.17 -2.96 0.08
CA SER A 36 18.03 -4.34 -0.42
C SER A 36 17.42 -5.28 0.62
N ALA A 37 17.80 -5.15 1.90
CA ALA A 37 17.31 -5.98 2.99
C ALA A 37 15.79 -5.84 3.23
N THR A 38 15.19 -4.71 2.87
CA THR A 38 13.74 -4.48 3.04
C THR A 38 12.98 -4.44 1.73
N ARG A 39 13.61 -4.80 0.60
CA ARG A 39 13.00 -4.71 -0.74
C ARG A 39 11.61 -5.36 -0.83
N PRO A 40 11.35 -6.57 -0.30
CA PRO A 40 10.01 -7.16 -0.37
C PRO A 40 8.93 -6.29 0.28
N TYR A 41 9.24 -5.65 1.40
CA TYR A 41 8.32 -4.74 2.09
C TYR A 41 8.12 -3.43 1.34
N THR A 42 9.17 -2.91 0.68
CA THR A 42 9.08 -1.72 -0.15
C THR A 42 8.20 -1.96 -1.37
N VAL A 43 8.41 -3.07 -2.09
CA VAL A 43 7.59 -3.47 -3.24
C VAL A 43 6.12 -3.65 -2.82
N SER A 44 5.88 -4.35 -1.71
CA SER A 44 4.52 -4.53 -1.17
C SER A 44 3.84 -3.19 -0.83
N ALA A 45 4.56 -2.27 -0.17
CA ALA A 45 4.04 -0.94 0.17
C ALA A 45 3.73 -0.11 -1.09
N MET A 46 4.62 -0.10 -2.09
CA MET A 46 4.38 0.63 -3.35
C MET A 46 3.15 0.09 -4.08
N ALA A 47 3.04 -1.24 -4.21
CA ALA A 47 1.90 -1.89 -4.83
C ALA A 47 0.58 -1.60 -4.09
N CYS A 48 0.63 -1.56 -2.74
CA CYS A 48 -0.50 -1.21 -1.90
C CYS A 48 -0.97 0.23 -2.13
N TRP A 49 -0.03 1.18 -2.14
CA TRP A 49 -0.29 2.60 -2.40
C TRP A 49 -0.79 2.86 -3.81
N LYS A 50 -0.27 2.16 -4.82
CA LYS A 50 -0.81 2.20 -6.17
C LYS A 50 -2.26 1.72 -6.21
N ARG A 51 -2.58 0.54 -5.64
CA ARG A 51 -3.96 0.02 -5.59
C ARG A 51 -4.92 1.00 -4.88
N ALA A 52 -4.48 1.57 -3.75
CA ALA A 52 -5.25 2.58 -3.04
C ALA A 52 -5.54 3.82 -3.90
N SER A 53 -4.58 4.22 -4.74
CA SER A 53 -4.76 5.30 -5.70
C SER A 53 -5.69 4.94 -6.85
N ASP A 54 -5.55 3.74 -7.42
CA ASP A 54 -6.35 3.28 -8.56
C ASP A 54 -7.86 3.26 -8.24
N VAL A 55 -8.23 2.90 -7.00
CA VAL A 55 -9.63 2.91 -6.53
C VAL A 55 -10.10 4.27 -5.97
N GLY A 56 -9.20 5.26 -5.92
CA GLY A 56 -9.46 6.59 -5.38
C GLY A 56 -9.60 6.65 -3.86
N TYR A 57 -9.10 5.65 -3.13
CA TYR A 57 -9.02 5.68 -1.67
C TYR A 57 -7.97 6.65 -1.18
N ILE A 58 -6.82 6.71 -1.86
CA ILE A 58 -5.81 7.74 -1.69
C ILE A 58 -5.74 8.56 -2.97
N THR A 59 -5.67 9.88 -2.84
CA THR A 59 -5.44 10.78 -3.98
C THR A 59 -4.43 11.86 -3.61
N LEU A 60 -3.95 12.59 -4.62
CA LEU A 60 -3.18 13.82 -4.42
C LEU A 60 -4.07 15.03 -4.68
N ASN A 61 -4.07 15.99 -3.76
CA ASN A 61 -4.70 17.28 -4.03
C ASN A 61 -3.83 18.17 -4.93
N LYS A 62 -4.30 19.40 -5.21
CA LYS A 62 -3.59 20.38 -6.05
C LYS A 62 -2.19 20.74 -5.53
N ASP A 63 -1.97 20.62 -4.22
CA ASP A 63 -0.69 20.88 -3.55
C ASP A 63 0.18 19.62 -3.41
N LYS A 64 -0.17 18.53 -4.11
CA LYS A 64 0.49 17.21 -4.03
C LYS A 64 0.53 16.63 -2.61
N LYS A 65 -0.46 16.96 -1.78
CA LYS A 65 -0.67 16.33 -0.47
C LYS A 65 -1.60 15.15 -0.60
N VAL A 66 -1.32 14.12 0.19
CA VAL A 66 -2.15 12.90 0.30
C VAL A 66 -3.51 13.26 0.90
N CYS A 67 -4.58 12.84 0.22
CA CYS A 67 -5.95 12.90 0.70
C CYS A 67 -6.53 11.49 0.79
N ILE A 68 -7.18 11.17 1.91
CA ILE A 68 -7.85 9.88 2.13
C ILE A 68 -9.34 10.06 1.92
N ASN A 69 -9.93 9.26 1.04
CA ASN A 69 -11.35 9.21 0.80
C ASN A 69 -11.95 7.99 1.50
N SER A 70 -12.39 8.15 2.75
CA SER A 70 -12.94 7.05 3.56
C SER A 70 -14.14 6.34 2.92
N SER A 71 -14.86 7.00 2.00
CA SER A 71 -15.97 6.36 1.27
C SER A 71 -15.50 5.20 0.36
N LYS A 72 -14.21 5.18 0.00
CA LYS A 72 -13.58 4.19 -0.89
C LYS A 72 -12.82 3.08 -0.14
N VAL A 73 -12.90 3.05 1.20
CA VAL A 73 -12.21 2.02 2.00
C VAL A 73 -12.62 0.59 1.60
N MET A 74 -13.92 0.36 1.36
CA MET A 74 -14.42 -0.97 1.00
C MET A 74 -13.94 -1.42 -0.39
N PRO A 75 -14.07 -0.59 -1.46
CA PRO A 75 -13.43 -0.89 -2.75
C PRO A 75 -11.93 -1.20 -2.64
N PHE A 76 -11.18 -0.46 -1.82
CA PHE A 76 -9.75 -0.72 -1.60
C PHE A 76 -9.49 -2.07 -0.91
N LEU A 77 -10.27 -2.40 0.13
CA LEU A 77 -10.16 -3.68 0.81
C LEU A 77 -10.54 -4.86 -0.07
N LEU A 78 -11.54 -4.71 -0.94
CA LEU A 78 -11.91 -5.73 -1.93
C LEU A 78 -10.78 -5.95 -2.93
N SER A 79 -10.27 -4.88 -3.56
CA SER A 79 -9.13 -4.98 -4.48
C SER A 79 -7.88 -5.58 -3.83
N SER A 80 -7.65 -5.31 -2.55
CA SER A 80 -6.54 -5.90 -1.80
C SER A 80 -6.78 -7.38 -1.49
N SER A 81 -8.03 -7.78 -1.22
CA SER A 81 -8.40 -9.18 -0.98
C SER A 81 -8.25 -10.01 -2.26
N GLU A 82 -8.75 -9.52 -3.39
CA GLU A 82 -8.61 -10.17 -4.70
C GLU A 82 -7.14 -10.41 -5.08
N LYS A 83 -6.27 -9.42 -4.85
CA LYS A 83 -4.83 -9.58 -5.12
C LYS A 83 -4.19 -10.61 -4.17
N PHE A 84 -4.61 -10.67 -2.92
CA PHE A 84 -4.09 -11.64 -1.95
C PHE A 84 -4.57 -13.06 -2.28
N GLU A 85 -5.86 -13.23 -2.61
CA GLU A 85 -6.43 -14.50 -3.06
C GLU A 85 -5.72 -15.01 -4.33
N GLN A 86 -5.45 -14.15 -5.30
CA GLN A 86 -4.67 -14.51 -6.49
C GLN A 86 -3.28 -15.06 -6.15
N ILE A 87 -2.62 -14.51 -5.12
CA ILE A 87 -1.30 -15.01 -4.67
C ILE A 87 -1.46 -16.37 -4.00
N LEU A 88 -2.42 -16.51 -3.08
CA LEU A 88 -2.66 -17.77 -2.36
C LEU A 88 -3.06 -18.90 -3.31
N ASP A 89 -3.97 -18.64 -4.25
CA ASP A 89 -4.39 -19.63 -5.24
C ASP A 89 -3.22 -20.11 -6.11
N ALA A 90 -2.30 -19.19 -6.45
CA ALA A 90 -1.10 -19.53 -7.20
C ALA A 90 -0.09 -20.32 -6.35
N GLU A 91 0.05 -20.00 -5.07
CA GLU A 91 0.88 -20.77 -4.13
C GLU A 91 0.34 -22.18 -3.92
N ASP A 92 -0.96 -22.34 -3.70
CA ASP A 92 -1.64 -23.63 -3.53
C ASP A 92 -1.52 -24.49 -4.80
N ALA A 93 -1.61 -23.86 -5.97
CA ALA A 93 -1.42 -24.52 -7.27
C ALA A 93 0.05 -24.75 -7.65
N GLN A 94 1.01 -24.25 -6.87
CA GLN A 94 2.45 -24.21 -7.20
C GLN A 94 2.74 -23.55 -8.56
N ASP A 95 1.93 -22.57 -8.95
CA ASP A 95 2.04 -21.83 -10.21
C ASP A 95 3.07 -20.69 -10.09
N GLY A 96 4.34 -21.05 -10.24
CA GLY A 96 5.44 -20.07 -10.23
C GLY A 96 5.34 -19.00 -11.31
N VAL A 97 4.70 -19.28 -12.46
CA VAL A 97 4.54 -18.29 -13.54
C VAL A 97 3.59 -17.18 -13.11
N THR A 98 2.47 -17.54 -12.47
CA THR A 98 1.54 -16.53 -11.93
C THR A 98 2.17 -15.74 -10.79
N ILE A 99 2.94 -16.38 -9.89
CA ILE A 99 3.63 -15.68 -8.79
C ILE A 99 4.61 -14.63 -9.34
N GLU A 100 5.46 -15.00 -10.31
CA GLU A 100 6.43 -14.08 -10.93
C GLU A 100 5.74 -12.93 -11.67
N ARG A 101 4.62 -13.21 -12.35
CA ARG A 101 3.80 -12.16 -12.98
C ARG A 101 3.25 -11.18 -11.94
N VAL A 102 2.69 -11.69 -10.84
CA VAL A 102 2.16 -10.83 -9.77
C VAL A 102 3.27 -10.00 -9.13
N LEU A 103 4.44 -10.58 -8.89
CA LEU A 103 5.60 -9.84 -8.39
C LEU A 103 6.00 -8.72 -9.36
N SER A 104 6.09 -9.01 -10.66
CA SER A 104 6.41 -8.02 -11.68
C SER A 104 5.40 -6.86 -11.69
N GLU A 105 4.10 -7.15 -11.64
CA GLU A 105 3.04 -6.13 -11.52
C GLU A 105 3.17 -5.27 -10.25
N MET A 106 3.61 -5.88 -9.14
CA MET A 106 3.86 -5.16 -7.90
C MET A 106 5.09 -4.25 -7.99
N GLU A 107 6.14 -4.67 -8.67
CA GLU A 107 7.35 -3.87 -8.91
C GLU A 107 7.07 -2.69 -9.86
N GLU A 108 6.23 -2.88 -10.89
CA GLU A 108 5.80 -1.82 -11.80
C GLU A 108 5.11 -0.65 -11.07
N ALA A 109 4.60 -0.88 -9.85
CA ALA A 109 3.99 0.15 -9.03
C ALA A 109 4.95 1.28 -8.66
N GLU A 110 6.26 1.05 -8.73
CA GLU A 110 7.27 2.10 -8.60
C GLU A 110 6.97 3.30 -9.51
N SER A 111 6.51 3.06 -10.74
CA SER A 111 6.25 4.11 -11.73
C SER A 111 4.97 4.93 -11.49
N ALA A 112 4.11 4.54 -10.54
CA ALA A 112 2.85 5.22 -10.28
C ALA A 112 3.06 6.63 -9.72
N GLU A 113 2.23 7.61 -10.13
CA GLU A 113 2.36 9.02 -9.70
C GLU A 113 2.35 9.15 -8.18
N ILE A 114 1.44 8.47 -7.48
CA ILE A 114 1.36 8.50 -6.02
C ILE A 114 2.65 7.99 -5.37
N VAL A 115 3.26 6.93 -5.94
CA VAL A 115 4.49 6.31 -5.43
C VAL A 115 5.68 7.22 -5.67
N GLN A 116 5.83 7.73 -6.89
CA GLN A 116 6.87 8.72 -7.23
C GLN A 116 6.77 9.98 -6.37
N GLN A 117 5.54 10.43 -6.07
CA GLN A 117 5.33 11.55 -5.18
C GLN A 117 5.77 11.25 -3.74
N MET A 118 5.51 10.04 -3.22
CA MET A 118 5.97 9.64 -1.89
C MET A 118 7.49 9.47 -1.83
N LEU A 119 8.10 8.87 -2.86
CA LEU A 119 9.56 8.76 -2.96
C LEU A 119 10.22 10.15 -2.99
N SER A 120 9.75 11.08 -3.82
CA SER A 120 10.34 12.42 -3.90
C SER A 120 10.26 13.21 -2.59
N GLN A 121 9.24 12.98 -1.76
CA GLN A 121 9.08 13.69 -0.47
C GLN A 121 9.78 13.00 0.70
N LEU A 122 9.83 11.66 0.70
CA LEU A 122 10.25 10.88 1.88
C LEU A 122 11.60 10.21 1.71
N TYR A 123 11.98 9.87 0.48
CA TYR A 123 13.26 9.24 0.23
C TYR A 123 14.39 10.28 0.26
N SER A 124 15.45 9.97 0.99
CA SER A 124 16.68 10.78 1.00
C SER A 124 17.87 9.84 1.04
N LYS A 125 18.72 9.91 0.00
CA LYS A 125 20.00 9.19 -0.08
C LYS A 125 20.96 9.51 1.09
N HIS A 126 20.71 10.60 1.83
CA HIS A 126 21.63 11.16 2.81
C HIS A 126 20.96 11.48 4.15
N ARG A 127 20.16 10.56 4.72
CA ARG A 127 19.81 10.67 6.15
C ARG A 127 20.77 9.90 7.05
N GLN A 128 21.78 10.66 7.48
CA GLN A 128 22.30 10.58 8.83
C GLN A 128 21.18 10.94 9.84
N GLN A 129 21.04 10.09 10.86
CA GLN A 129 20.26 10.20 12.09
C GLN A 129 18.71 10.14 12.02
N PRO A 130 18.09 9.37 12.95
CA PRO A 130 16.65 9.31 13.12
C PRO A 130 16.14 10.64 13.70
N VAL A 131 14.97 11.08 13.21
CA VAL A 131 14.20 12.14 13.86
C VAL A 131 13.78 11.60 15.23
N ARG A 132 14.46 12.02 16.29
CA ARG A 132 13.95 11.84 17.66
C ARG A 132 12.73 12.73 17.80
N VAL A 133 11.58 12.10 18.01
CA VAL A 133 10.37 12.78 18.48
C VAL A 133 10.71 13.26 19.90
N GLN A 134 10.67 14.59 20.10
CA GLN A 134 10.72 15.20 21.43
C GLN A 134 9.35 15.11 22.10
#